data_AF-A0A0F5VIM8-F1
#
_entry.id   AF-A0A0F5VIM8-F1
#
_cell.length_a   1.000
_cell.length_b   1.000
_cell.length_c   1.000
_cell.angle_alpha   90.00
_cell.angle_beta   90.00
_cell.angle_gamma   90.00
#
_symmetry.space_group_name_H-M   'P 1'
#
loop_
_entity.id
_entity.type
_entity.pdbx_description
1 polymer ?
#
loop_
_entity_poly.entity_id
_entity_poly.type
_entity_poly.pdbx_seq_one_letter_code
_entity_poly.pdbx_strand_id
1 'polypeptide(L)' 'NASLLAARTVLAGMRPAVAITMVELGLTLPGLRTALTTEAALDLLARRTSAADLGGSPQEHP' A
#
# COMPACT_ATOMS: atom_id res chain seq x y z
N ASN A 1 10.59 -7.65 2.66
CA ASN A 1 9.60 -6.62 3.06
C ASN A 1 9.86 -5.38 2.22
N ALA A 2 8.91 -4.95 1.38
CA ALA A 2 9.13 -3.90 0.37
C ALA A 2 9.50 -2.52 0.96
N SER A 3 9.13 -2.27 2.22
CA SER A 3 9.55 -1.07 2.98
C SER A 3 11.08 -0.90 3.06
N LEU A 4 11.84 -2.01 3.06
CA LEU A 4 13.32 -1.98 3.03
C LEU A 4 13.89 -1.40 1.73
N LEU A 5 13.10 -1.38 0.65
CA LEU A 5 13.45 -0.80 -0.65
C LEU A 5 12.82 0.59 -0.83
N ALA A 6 12.36 1.22 0.27
CA ALA A 6 11.54 2.44 0.27
C ALA A 6 10.26 2.36 -0.59
N ALA A 7 9.81 1.15 -0.93
CA ALA A 7 8.73 0.93 -1.89
C ALA A 7 7.36 0.80 -1.20
N ARG A 8 6.35 1.48 -1.76
CA ARG A 8 4.93 1.27 -1.44
C ARG A 8 4.42 0.04 -2.20
N THR A 9 3.56 -0.77 -1.59
CA THR A 9 2.99 -1.96 -2.23
C THR A 9 1.51 -2.13 -1.87
N VAL A 10 0.72 -2.55 -2.85
CA VAL A 10 -0.70 -2.93 -2.71
C VAL A 10 -0.90 -4.22 -3.51
N LEU A 11 -1.67 -5.16 -2.96
CA LEU A 11 -1.95 -6.46 -3.59
C LEU A 11 -3.36 -6.46 -4.18
N ALA A 12 -3.45 -6.53 -5.52
CA ALA A 12 -4.70 -6.48 -6.26
C ALA A 12 -5.21 -7.87 -6.66
N GLY A 13 -6.53 -8.04 -6.81
CA GLY A 13 -7.13 -9.19 -7.49
C GLY A 13 -6.97 -10.54 -6.77
N MET A 14 -6.56 -10.55 -5.50
CA MET A 14 -6.40 -11.78 -4.72
C MET A 14 -7.75 -12.47 -4.51
N ARG A 15 -7.87 -13.72 -4.97
CA ARG A 15 -9.04 -14.58 -4.68
C ARG A 15 -9.10 -14.85 -3.16
N PRO A 16 -10.28 -14.75 -2.50
CA PRO A 16 -10.40 -14.97 -1.06
C PRO A 16 -9.83 -16.31 -0.56
N ALA A 17 -10.02 -17.38 -1.33
CA ALA A 17 -9.46 -18.70 -1.01
C ALA A 17 -7.91 -18.68 -0.88
N VAL A 18 -7.22 -17.88 -1.69
CA VAL A 18 -5.75 -17.75 -1.61
C VAL A 18 -5.36 -17.01 -0.33
N ALA A 19 -6.11 -15.99 0.07
CA ALA A 19 -5.85 -15.26 1.32
C ALA A 19 -6.00 -16.18 2.55
N ILE A 20 -7.04 -17.03 2.57
CA ILE A 20 -7.27 -18.03 3.63
C ILE A 20 -6.07 -18.98 3.71
N THR A 21 -5.71 -19.64 2.61
CA THR A 21 -4.57 -20.59 2.58
C THR A 21 -3.23 -19.91 2.92
N MET A 22 -3.02 -18.65 2.55
CA MET A 22 -1.83 -17.92 2.98
C MET A 22 -1.76 -17.75 4.50
N VAL A 23 -2.88 -17.46 5.17
CA VAL A 23 -2.93 -17.39 6.64
C VAL A 23 -2.72 -18.76 7.28
N GLU A 24 -3.35 -19.81 6.74
CA GLU A 24 -3.18 -21.20 7.21
C GLU A 24 -1.73 -21.69 7.11
N LEU A 25 -1.01 -21.28 6.05
CA LEU A 25 0.41 -21.57 5.85
C LEU A 25 1.36 -20.61 6.60
N GLY A 26 0.85 -19.69 7.41
CA GLY A 26 1.65 -18.70 8.15
C GLY A 26 2.25 -17.57 7.28
N LEU A 27 1.88 -17.49 6.00
CA LEU A 27 2.34 -16.49 5.02
C LEU A 27 1.60 -15.15 5.19
N THR A 28 1.69 -14.57 6.38
CA THR A 28 1.06 -13.28 6.70
C THR A 28 1.81 -12.12 6.05
N LEU A 29 1.07 -11.08 5.63
CA LEU A 29 1.61 -9.87 5.01
C LEU A 29 1.24 -8.63 5.86
N PRO A 30 1.78 -8.50 7.10
CA PRO A 30 1.41 -7.44 8.01
C PRO A 30 1.71 -6.06 7.43
N GLY A 31 0.74 -5.15 7.52
CA GLY A 31 0.83 -3.78 6.98
C GLY A 31 0.65 -3.65 5.46
N LEU A 32 0.51 -4.76 4.73
CA LEU A 32 0.19 -4.72 3.30
C LEU A 32 -1.29 -4.34 3.09
N ARG A 33 -1.55 -3.46 2.11
CA ARG A 33 -2.92 -3.13 1.69
C ARG A 33 -3.35 -4.05 0.55
N THR A 34 -4.62 -4.42 0.52
CA THR A 34 -5.22 -5.21 -0.57
C THR A 34 -6.29 -4.40 -1.31
N ALA A 35 -6.61 -4.81 -2.53
CA ALA A 35 -7.72 -4.28 -3.31
C ALA A 35 -8.36 -5.38 -4.18
N LEU A 36 -9.67 -5.28 -4.43
CA LEU A 36 -10.37 -6.24 -5.29
C LEU A 36 -9.96 -6.12 -6.76
N THR A 37 -9.65 -4.91 -7.24
CA THR A 37 -9.26 -4.64 -8.62
C THR A 37 -7.94 -3.85 -8.71
N THR A 38 -7.33 -3.85 -9.89
CA THR A 38 -6.07 -3.14 -10.17
C THR A 38 -6.25 -1.63 -10.12
N GLU A 39 -7.38 -1.11 -10.61
CA GLU A 39 -7.72 0.32 -10.62
C GLU A 39 -7.83 0.84 -9.18
N ALA A 40 -8.54 0.09 -8.33
CA ALA A 40 -8.63 0.39 -6.91
C ALA A 40 -7.25 0.33 -6.22
N ALA A 41 -6.37 -0.61 -6.60
CA ALA A 41 -5.01 -0.67 -6.07
C ALA A 41 -4.16 0.55 -6.46
N LEU A 42 -4.24 1.00 -7.72
CA LEU A 42 -3.54 2.18 -8.22
C LEU A 42 -4.04 3.46 -7.53
N ASP A 43 -5.35 3.60 -7.34
CA ASP A 43 -5.97 4.70 -6.58
C ASP A 43 -5.55 4.69 -5.08
N LEU A 44 -5.37 3.52 -4.47
CA LEU A 44 -4.79 3.39 -3.12
C LEU A 44 -3.30 3.80 -3.04
N LEU A 45 -2.54 3.67 -4.13
CA LEU A 45 -1.15 4.15 -4.24
C LEU A 45 -1.10 5.67 -4.48
N ALA A 46 -1.96 6.19 -5.37
CA ALA A 46 -2.04 7.59 -5.75
C ALA A 46 -2.45 8.50 -4.58
N ARG A 47 -3.53 8.14 -3.84
CA ARG A 47 -3.99 8.90 -2.66
C ARG A 47 -2.94 9.10 -1.57
N ARG A 48 -1.91 8.25 -1.50
CA ARG A 48 -0.83 8.40 -0.51
C ARG A 48 0.38 9.18 -1.05
N THR A 49 0.41 9.50 -2.34
CA THR A 49 1.39 10.43 -2.91
C THR A 49 0.97 11.88 -2.69
N SER A 50 -0.31 12.21 -2.96
CA SER A 50 -0.83 13.58 -2.76
C SER A 50 -0.71 14.07 -1.32
N ALA A 51 -0.90 13.21 -0.33
CA ALA A 51 -0.71 13.55 1.09
C ALA A 51 0.76 13.77 1.51
N ALA A 52 1.73 13.39 0.69
CA ALA A 52 3.16 13.58 0.94
C ALA A 52 3.75 14.76 0.13
N ASP A 53 3.34 14.91 -1.13
CA ASP A 53 3.84 15.97 -2.02
C ASP A 53 3.28 17.37 -1.65
N LEU A 54 2.10 17.47 -1.02
CA LEU A 54 1.50 18.74 -0.59
C LEU A 54 2.04 19.27 0.76
N GLY A 55 3.12 18.67 1.29
CA GLY A 55 3.71 19.00 2.59
C GLY A 55 4.83 20.05 2.60
N GLY A 56 5.31 20.51 1.44
CA GLY A 56 6.24 21.64 1.33
C GLY A 56 5.57 22.78 0.55
N SER A 57 5.21 23.92 1.14
CA SER A 57 5.90 24.75 2.13
C SER A 57 4.86 25.64 2.82
N PRO A 58 5.03 26.06 4.10
CA PRO A 58 5.91 27.19 4.46
C PRO A 58 6.56 27.01 5.87
N GLN A 59 7.27 27.95 6.51
CA GLN A 59 7.74 29.32 6.21
C GLN A 59 9.26 29.41 6.47
N GLU A 60 9.92 30.47 6.01
CA GLU A 60 11.17 30.97 6.64
C GLU A 60 10.83 32.16 7.54
N HIS A 61 11.35 32.15 8.77
CA HIS A 61 11.10 33.18 9.80
C HIS A 61 12.41 33.97 10.03
N PRO A 62 12.42 35.30 9.86
CA PRO A 62 13.54 36.15 10.26
C PRO A 62 13.61 36.32 11.79
#